data_AF-A0A352WH37-F1
#
_entry.id   AF-A0A352WH37-F1
#
_cell.length_a   1.000
_cell.length_b   1.000
_cell.length_c   1.000
_cell.angle_alpha   90.00
_cell.angle_beta   90.00
_cell.angle_gamma   90.00
#
_symmetry.space_group_name_H-M   'P 1'
#
loop_
_entity.id
_entity.type
_entity.pdbx_description
1 polymer ?
#
loop_
_entity_poly.entity_id
_entity_poly.type
_entity_poly.pdbx_seq_one_letter_code
_entity_poly.pdbx_strand_id
1 'polypeptide(L)' 'MIVGIPNAGKSTFINSYAGKASAKTGNKPGVTKGVQWIRFGNDIDLLDTPGVLWPKFEDKRTGINLALIGSINDNI' A
#
# COMPACT_ATOMS: atom_id res chain seq x y z
N MET A 1 -10.94 4.20 5.37
CA MET A 1 -9.67 3.47 5.58
C MET A 1 -9.45 2.54 4.40
N ILE A 2 -8.22 2.48 3.87
CA ILE A 2 -7.88 1.64 2.72
C ILE A 2 -6.80 0.63 3.15
N VAL A 3 -7.06 -0.66 2.94
CA VAL A 3 -6.19 -1.76 3.34
C VAL A 3 -5.87 -2.66 2.14
N GLY A 4 -4.74 -3.37 2.20
CA GLY A 4 -4.32 -4.31 1.16
C GLY A 4 -2.83 -4.60 1.18
N ILE A 5 -2.40 -5.50 0.31
CA ILE A 5 -1.00 -5.92 0.19
C ILE A 5 -0.09 -4.75 -0.25
N PRO A 6 1.23 -4.82 -0.01
CA PRO A 6 2.18 -3.85 -0.55
C PRO A 6 2.03 -3.73 -2.08
N ASN A 7 2.30 -2.55 -2.63
CA ASN A 7 2.21 -2.26 -4.07
C ASN A 7 0.84 -2.48 -4.76
N ALA A 8 -0.24 -2.76 -4.02
CA ALA A 8 -1.61 -2.81 -4.55
C ALA A 8 -2.17 -1.45 -5.05
N GLY A 9 -1.38 -0.37 -5.07
CA GLY A 9 -1.82 0.94 -5.55
C GLY A 9 -2.63 1.79 -4.57
N LYS A 10 -2.68 1.42 -3.28
CA LYS A 10 -3.43 2.14 -2.22
C LYS A 10 -3.16 3.65 -2.20
N SER A 11 -1.89 4.05 -2.03
CA SER A 11 -1.50 5.46 -1.97
C SER A 11 -1.67 6.18 -3.31
N THR A 12 -1.59 5.46 -4.44
CA THR A 12 -1.91 6.00 -5.77
C THR A 12 -3.40 6.33 -5.86
N PHE A 13 -4.28 5.41 -5.46
CA PHE A 13 -5.72 5.64 -5.42
C PHE A 13 -6.07 6.85 -4.53
N ILE A 14 -5.44 6.94 -3.34
CA ILE A 14 -5.67 8.06 -2.43
C ILE A 14 -5.22 9.39 -3.03
N ASN A 15 -4.04 9.45 -3.64
CA ASN A 15 -3.55 10.68 -4.28
C ASN A 15 -4.42 11.10 -5.48
N SER A 16 -4.83 10.14 -6.31
CA SER A 16 -5.74 10.39 -7.43
C SER A 16 -7.09 10.91 -6.95
N TYR A 17 -7.62 10.34 -5.86
CA TYR A 17 -8.90 10.75 -5.31
C TYR A 17 -8.82 12.08 -4.53
N ALA A 18 -7.73 12.31 -3.79
CA ALA A 18 -7.52 13.53 -3.02
C ALA A 18 -7.16 14.75 -3.89
N GLY A 19 -6.83 14.53 -5.18
CA GLY A 19 -6.42 15.59 -6.12
C GLY A 19 -5.10 16.27 -5.75
N LYS A 20 -4.37 15.75 -4.76
CA LYS A 20 -3.10 16.24 -4.26
C LYS A 20 -2.19 15.06 -3.93
N ALA A 21 -0.89 15.20 -4.19
CA ALA A 21 0.12 14.20 -3.86
C ALA A 21 0.44 14.20 -2.34
N SER A 22 -0.56 13.89 -1.52
CA SER A 22 -0.45 13.95 -0.05
C SER A 22 0.12 12.65 0.56
N ALA A 23 -0.16 11.49 -0.03
CA ALA A 23 0.45 10.22 0.34
C ALA A 23 1.79 10.04 -0.36
N LYS A 24 2.83 9.57 0.35
CA LYS A 24 4.06 9.09 -0.28
C LYS A 24 3.76 7.86 -1.14
N THR A 25 4.02 7.95 -2.44
CA THR A 25 3.92 6.84 -3.39
C THR A 25 5.32 6.38 -3.83
N GLY A 26 5.44 5.10 -4.19
CA GLY A 26 6.67 4.51 -4.69
C GLY A 26 6.49 3.03 -4.99
N ASN A 27 7.24 2.51 -5.96
CA ASN A 27 7.14 1.12 -6.42
C ASN A 27 8.00 0.15 -5.58
N LYS A 28 8.17 0.43 -4.28
CA LYS A 28 8.93 -0.43 -3.36
C LYS A 28 8.01 -0.80 -2.19
N PRO A 29 7.99 -2.07 -1.75
CA PRO A 29 7.33 -2.43 -0.51
C PRO A 29 7.86 -1.60 0.66
N GLY A 30 6.97 -1.20 1.57
CA GLY A 30 7.34 -0.42 2.76
C GLY A 30 7.52 1.09 2.54
N VAL A 31 7.10 1.65 1.39
CA VAL A 31 7.08 3.11 1.18
C VAL A 31 6.17 3.81 2.21
N THR A 32 4.98 3.25 2.46
CA THR A 32 4.08 3.71 3.53
C THR A 32 4.53 3.08 4.85
N LYS A 33 5.30 3.82 5.65
CA LYS A 33 5.88 3.34 6.92
C LYS A 33 4.95 3.44 8.13
N GLY A 34 3.85 4.19 8.02
CA GLY A 34 2.90 4.43 9.10
C GLY A 34 1.51 4.76 8.58
N VAL A 35 0.57 4.80 9.50
CA VAL A 35 -0.81 5.20 9.22
C VAL A 35 -0.87 6.72 9.08
N GLN A 36 -1.48 7.22 8.01
CA GLN A 36 -1.60 8.66 7.75
C GLN A 36 -3.05 9.01 7.39
N TRP A 37 -3.53 10.12 7.96
CA TRP A 37 -4.82 10.70 7.62
C TRP A 37 -4.66 11.68 6.47
N ILE A 38 -5.49 11.53 5.45
CA ILE A 38 -5.53 12.37 4.25
C ILE A 38 -6.94 12.92 4.15
N ARG A 39 -7.06 14.22 4.39
CA ARG A 39 -8.32 14.93 4.37
C ARG A 39 -8.72 15.28 2.94
N PHE A 40 -9.93 14.93 2.59
CA PHE A 40 -10.57 15.22 1.32
C PHE A 40 -11.73 16.19 1.53
N GLY A 41 -11.61 17.39 0.95
CA GLY A 41 -12.58 18.46 1.19
C GLY A 41 -12.68 18.79 2.68
N ASN A 42 -13.90 19.03 3.16
CA ASN A 42 -14.17 19.36 4.56
C ASN A 42 -14.78 18.21 5.37
N ASP A 43 -15.28 17.16 4.71
CA ASP A 43 -16.19 16.20 5.36
C ASP A 43 -15.68 14.75 5.34
N ILE A 44 -14.59 14.46 4.62
CA ILE A 44 -14.10 13.08 4.46
C ILE A 44 -12.62 13.00 4.82
N ASP A 45 -12.30 12.11 5.75
CA ASP A 45 -10.93 11.77 6.09
C ASP A 45 -10.63 10.33 5.63
N LEU A 46 -9.61 10.18 4.77
CA LEU A 46 -9.12 8.89 4.29
C LEU A 46 -7.90 8.46 5.10
N LEU A 47 -7.91 7.20 5.52
CA LEU A 47 -6.79 6.59 6.23
C LEU A 47 -5.97 5.73 5.27
N ASP A 48 -4.75 6.15 4.96
CA ASP A 48 -3.76 5.34 4.24
C ASP A 48 -2.98 4.48 5.24
N THR A 49 -2.88 3.19 4.96
CA THR A 49 -2.21 2.23 5.84
C THR A 49 -1.06 1.53 5.10
N PRO A 50 0.00 1.12 5.81
CA PRO A 50 1.04 0.26 5.26
C PRO A 50 0.46 -0.97 4.56
N GLY A 51 1.16 -1.47 3.54
CA GLY A 51 0.80 -2.75 2.94
C GLY A 51 1.06 -3.89 3.93
N VAL A 52 0.07 -4.76 4.12
CA VAL A 52 0.19 -5.91 5.05
C VAL A 52 0.21 -7.21 4.26
N LEU A 53 1.16 -8.08 4.60
CA LEU A 53 1.22 -9.46 4.14
C LEU A 53 1.02 -10.39 5.33
N TRP A 54 0.55 -11.60 5.05
CA TRP A 54 0.47 -12.67 6.04
C TRP A 54 1.89 -13.18 6.37
N PRO A 55 2.14 -13.57 7.63
CA PRO A 55 3.47 -13.95 8.09
C PRO A 55 3.98 -15.27 7.49
N LYS A 56 3.08 -16.16 7.05
CA LYS A 56 3.44 -17.43 6.42
C LYS A 56 2.46 -17.72 5.29
N PHE A 57 3.00 -17.98 4.09
CA PHE A 57 2.23 -18.49 2.96
C PHE A 57 2.20 -20.01 3.04
N GLU A 58 1.02 -20.62 2.99
CA GLU A 58 0.88 -22.08 2.94
C GLU A 58 1.26 -22.63 1.56
N ASP A 59 0.98 -21.86 0.51
CA ASP A 59 1.28 -22.20 -0.87
C ASP A 59 2.49 -21.43 -1.42
N LYS A 60 3.46 -22.18 -1.96
CA LYS A 60 4.67 -21.64 -2.58
C LYS A 60 4.38 -20.80 -3.82
N ARG A 61 3.33 -21.12 -4.58
CA ARG A 61 2.97 -20.35 -5.79
C ARG A 61 2.52 -18.94 -5.43
N THR A 62 1.77 -18.79 -4.34
CA THR A 62 1.37 -17.49 -3.79
C THR A 62 2.58 -16.60 -3.50
N GLY A 63 3.62 -17.13 -2.86
CA GLY A 63 4.85 -16.39 -2.61
C GLY A 63 5.56 -15.95 -3.90
N ILE A 64 5.66 -16.84 -4.88
CA ILE A 64 6.26 -16.53 -6.19
C ILE A 64 5.47 -15.43 -6.91
N ASN A 65 4.15 -15.54 -6.95
CA ASN A 65 3.29 -14.54 -7.60
C ASN A 65 3.43 -13.16 -6.94
N LEU A 66 3.47 -13.11 -5.61
CA LEU A 66 3.62 -11.86 -4.86
C LEU A 66 5.00 -11.23 -5.07
N ALA A 67 6.06 -12.03 -5.19
CA ALA A 67 7.39 -11.55 -5.56
C ALA A 67 7.40 -11.00 -7.01
N LEU A 68 6.80 -11.72 -7.96
CA LEU A 68 6.74 -11.29 -9.37
C LEU A 68 6.01 -9.94 -9.57
N ILE A 69 4.99 -9.65 -8.75
CA ILE A 69 4.30 -8.35 -8.78
C ILE A 69 4.94 -7.31 -7.84
N GLY A 70 6.12 -7.61 -7.28
CA GLY A 70 6.88 -6.72 -6.40
C GLY A 70 6.18 -6.43 -5.08
N SER A 71 5.22 -7.24 -4.62
CA SER A 71 4.56 -7.06 -3.32
C SER A 71 5.42 -7.52 -2.15
N ILE A 72 6.44 -8.35 -2.40
CA ILE A 72 7.43 -8.79 -1.43
C ILE A 72 8.73 -8.01 -1.68
N ASN A 73 9.46 -7.67 -0.62
CA ASN A 73 10.74 -6.97 -0.75
C ASN A 73 11.83 -7.98 -1.13
N ASP A 74 12.46 -7.77 -2.29
CA ASP A 74 13.53 -8.64 -2.81
C ASP A 74 14.90 -8.33 -2.20
N ASN A 75 15.00 -7.32 -1.31
CA ASN A 75 16.23 -7.04 -0.58
C ASN A 75 16.37 -8.03 0.59
N ILE A 76 17.10 -9.12 0.34
CA ILE A 76 17.77 -9.94 1.35
C ILE A 76 19.04 -9.20 1.80
#